data_AF-A0A131YGM2-F1
#
_entry.id   AF-A0A131YGM2-F1
#
_cell.length_a   1.000
_cell.length_b   1.000
_cell.length_c   1.000
_cell.angle_alpha   90.00
_cell.angle_beta   90.00
_cell.angle_gamma   90.00
#
_symmetry.space_group_name_H-M   'P 1'
#
loop_
_entity.id
_entity.type
_entity.pdbx_description
1 polymer ?
#
loop_
_entity_poly.entity_id
_entity_poly.type
_entity_poly.pdbx_seq_one_letter_code
_entity_poly.pdbx_strand_id
1 'polypeptide(L)'
;MALKIITTYPILTFCGRTAVDDLYGQFRSLDEDAKRKRELFRRITIVSVWFCTSVVLACLVPNISIVIRIIGSLAAAFIFVFPGLCLLFVSVKLDNYYYFAKTKWKLATAVLCVALGMFVFGQVLTMSVMDAASGHERAADVQLCTVPKMARLYSYF
;
A
#
# COMPACT_ATOMS: atom_id res chain seq x y z
N MET A 1 4.70 -18.53 18.28
CA MET A 1 4.63 -17.46 17.26
C MET A 1 3.31 -17.46 16.49
N ALA A 2 2.86 -18.59 15.94
CA ALA A 2 1.59 -18.68 15.19
C ALA A 2 0.36 -18.16 15.96
N LEU A 3 0.22 -18.47 17.25
CA LEU A 3 -0.90 -18.00 18.07
C LEU A 3 -0.98 -16.46 18.15
N LYS A 4 0.15 -15.75 18.21
CA LYS A 4 0.17 -14.27 18.23
C LYS A 4 -0.29 -13.68 16.89
N ILE A 5 0.04 -14.34 15.79
CA ILE A 5 -0.37 -13.91 14.44
C ILE A 5 -1.88 -14.14 14.31
N ILE A 6 -2.38 -15.31 14.70
CA ILE A 6 -3.81 -15.64 14.63
C ILE A 6 -4.67 -14.64 15.42
N THR A 7 -4.20 -14.16 16.58
CA THR A 7 -4.96 -13.20 17.38
C THR A 7 -4.81 -11.76 16.92
N THR A 8 -3.65 -11.38 16.37
CA THR A 8 -3.40 -10.01 15.88
C THR A 8 -4.04 -9.74 14.53
N TYR A 9 -4.10 -10.75 13.66
CA TYR A 9 -4.63 -10.63 12.30
C TYR A 9 -6.08 -10.10 12.26
N PRO A 10 -7.06 -10.63 13.02
CA PRO A 10 -8.44 -10.12 12.98
C PRO A 10 -8.59 -8.67 13.47
N ILE A 11 -7.75 -8.24 14.41
CA ILE A 11 -7.74 -6.86 14.91
C ILE A 11 -7.32 -5.90 13.79
N LEU A 12 -6.24 -6.23 13.09
CA LEU A 12 -5.76 -5.44 11.95
C LEU A 12 -6.80 -5.41 10.80
N THR A 13 -7.44 -6.54 10.50
CA THR A 13 -8.52 -6.60 9.50
C THR A 13 -9.68 -5.69 9.88
N PHE A 14 -10.04 -5.65 11.15
CA PHE A 14 -11.14 -4.83 11.65
C PHE A 14 -10.83 -3.33 11.56
N CYS A 15 -9.60 -2.94 11.92
CA CYS A 15 -9.14 -1.56 11.77
C CYS A 15 -9.10 -1.13 10.29
N GLY A 16 -8.52 -1.96 9.42
CA GLY A 16 -8.49 -1.70 7.98
C GLY A 16 -9.89 -1.59 7.36
N ARG A 17 -10.80 -2.50 7.75
CA ARG A 17 -12.21 -2.45 7.38
C ARG A 17 -12.86 -1.12 7.76
N THR A 18 -12.65 -0.68 9.00
CA THR A 18 -13.29 0.53 9.53
C THR A 18 -12.74 1.78 8.85
N ALA A 19 -11.42 1.86 8.64
CA ALA A 19 -10.78 2.98 7.94
C ALA A 19 -11.22 3.10 6.47
N VAL A 20 -11.34 1.97 5.75
CA VAL A 20 -11.83 1.97 4.36
C VAL A 20 -13.31 2.36 4.29
N ASP A 21 -14.13 1.92 5.24
CA ASP A 21 -15.54 2.32 5.30
C ASP A 21 -15.72 3.82 5.54
N ASP A 22 -14.90 4.38 6.43
CA ASP A 22 -14.88 5.81 6.74
C ASP A 22 -14.47 6.63 5.50
N LEU A 23 -13.36 6.26 4.86
CA LEU A 23 -12.87 6.94 3.65
C LEU A 23 -13.88 6.84 2.49
N TYR A 24 -14.47 5.67 2.29
CA TYR A 24 -15.49 5.46 1.25
C TYR A 24 -16.79 6.24 1.55
N GLY A 25 -17.18 6.34 2.81
CA GLY A 25 -18.28 7.18 3.26
C GLY A 25 -18.04 8.66 2.97
N GLN A 26 -16.81 9.14 3.19
CA GLN A 26 -16.42 10.52 2.88
C GLN A 26 -16.34 10.81 1.38
N PHE A 27 -15.87 9.86 0.55
CA PHE A 27 -15.82 10.03 -0.91
C PHE A 27 -17.20 9.97 -1.58
N ARG A 28 -18.17 9.27 -0.98
CA ARG A 28 -19.49 8.99 -1.58
C ARG A 28 -20.64 9.76 -0.92
N SER A 29 -20.35 10.67 0.01
CA SER A 29 -21.33 11.54 0.70
C SER A 29 -22.02 12.57 -0.21
N LEU A 30 -21.83 12.50 -1.53
CA LEU A 30 -22.57 13.28 -2.53
C LEU A 30 -23.83 12.56 -3.07
N ASP A 31 -24.08 11.29 -2.72
CA ASP A 31 -25.18 10.48 -3.29
C ASP A 31 -25.98 9.74 -2.19
N GLU A 32 -27.13 10.31 -1.79
CA GLU A 32 -27.95 9.92 -0.62
C GLU A 32 -28.66 8.55 -0.77
N ASP A 33 -28.83 8.02 -1.98
CA ASP A 33 -29.62 6.80 -2.23
C ASP A 33 -28.91 5.47 -1.91
N ALA A 34 -27.59 5.49 -1.71
CA ALA A 34 -26.78 4.27 -1.58
C ALA A 34 -26.77 3.62 -0.18
N LYS A 35 -27.43 4.22 0.83
CA LYS A 35 -27.38 3.82 2.25
C LYS A 35 -27.81 2.36 2.52
N ARG A 36 -28.74 1.81 1.75
CA ARG A 36 -29.28 0.44 1.93
C ARG A 36 -28.43 -0.65 1.26
N LYS A 37 -27.80 -0.36 0.11
CA LYS A 37 -26.86 -1.28 -0.59
C LYS A 37 -25.49 -1.37 0.11
N ARG A 38 -25.22 -0.41 0.99
CA ARG A 38 -23.98 -0.15 1.74
C ARG A 38 -23.54 -1.30 2.65
N GLU A 39 -24.46 -2.05 3.27
CA GLU A 39 -24.11 -3.11 4.23
C GLU A 39 -23.55 -4.38 3.55
N LEU A 40 -24.11 -4.75 2.39
CA LEU A 40 -23.67 -5.94 1.62
C LEU A 40 -22.39 -5.68 0.84
N PHE A 41 -22.28 -4.52 0.19
CA PHE A 41 -21.06 -4.13 -0.53
C PHE A 41 -19.87 -4.02 0.42
N ARG A 42 -20.07 -3.49 1.62
CA ARG A 42 -19.05 -3.43 2.67
C ARG A 42 -18.54 -4.85 2.96
N ARG A 43 -19.41 -5.83 3.27
CA ARG A 43 -18.97 -7.21 3.53
C ARG A 43 -18.24 -7.85 2.33
N ILE A 44 -18.72 -7.60 1.11
CA ILE A 44 -18.14 -8.14 -0.13
C ILE A 44 -16.77 -7.53 -0.43
N THR A 45 -16.61 -6.22 -0.30
CA THR A 45 -15.32 -5.54 -0.53
C THR A 45 -14.30 -5.94 0.51
N ILE A 46 -14.67 -6.13 1.77
CA ILE A 46 -13.70 -6.63 2.78
C ILE A 46 -13.27 -8.05 2.47
N VAL A 47 -14.20 -8.96 2.14
CA VAL A 47 -13.82 -10.34 1.80
C VAL A 47 -13.01 -10.36 0.51
N SER A 48 -13.36 -9.55 -0.49
CA SER A 48 -12.63 -9.45 -1.75
C SER A 48 -11.23 -8.86 -1.55
N VAL A 49 -11.08 -7.76 -0.81
CA VAL A 49 -9.77 -7.18 -0.50
C VAL A 49 -8.94 -8.13 0.35
N TRP A 50 -9.54 -8.78 1.35
CA TRP A 50 -8.86 -9.77 2.18
C TRP A 50 -8.39 -11.00 1.40
N PHE A 51 -9.26 -11.50 0.53
CA PHE A 51 -9.00 -12.65 -0.34
C PHE A 51 -7.95 -12.28 -1.39
N CYS A 52 -8.09 -11.15 -2.09
CA CYS A 52 -7.08 -10.63 -3.01
C CYS A 52 -5.76 -10.39 -2.30
N THR A 53 -5.75 -9.80 -1.10
CA THR A 53 -4.51 -9.55 -0.34
C THR A 53 -3.86 -10.88 0.07
N SER A 54 -4.63 -11.88 0.50
CA SER A 54 -4.12 -13.18 0.89
C SER A 54 -3.60 -13.99 -0.32
N VAL A 55 -4.29 -13.90 -1.46
CA VAL A 55 -3.89 -14.54 -2.72
C VAL A 55 -2.66 -13.86 -3.32
N VAL A 56 -2.63 -12.53 -3.32
CA VAL A 56 -1.47 -11.75 -3.77
C VAL A 56 -0.28 -12.01 -2.86
N LEU A 57 -0.45 -12.05 -1.54
CA LEU A 57 0.61 -12.48 -0.64
C LEU A 57 1.05 -13.91 -0.96
N ALA A 58 0.13 -14.87 -1.09
CA ALA A 58 0.44 -16.27 -1.40
C ALA A 58 1.23 -16.44 -2.71
N CYS A 59 0.89 -15.67 -3.75
CA CYS A 59 1.62 -15.65 -5.01
C CYS A 59 2.98 -14.91 -4.91
N LEU A 60 3.10 -13.93 -4.01
CA LEU A 60 4.33 -13.16 -3.74
C LEU A 60 5.23 -13.76 -2.64
N VAL A 61 4.86 -14.90 -2.02
CA VAL A 61 5.73 -15.65 -1.10
C VAL A 61 6.74 -16.52 -1.86
N PRO A 62 7.63 -15.92 -2.66
CA PRO A 62 9.01 -16.38 -2.68
C PRO A 62 9.89 -15.56 -1.72
N ASN A 63 9.52 -14.31 -1.39
CA ASN A 63 10.38 -13.36 -0.65
C ASN A 63 9.58 -12.36 0.24
N ILE A 64 9.43 -12.66 1.54
CA ILE A 64 8.76 -11.80 2.54
C ILE A 64 9.41 -10.41 2.67
N SER A 65 10.71 -10.30 2.40
CA SER A 65 11.48 -9.05 2.52
C SER A 65 10.98 -7.92 1.60
N ILE A 66 10.57 -8.25 0.38
CA ILE A 66 10.10 -7.25 -0.61
C ILE A 66 8.77 -6.64 -0.16
N VAL A 67 7.85 -7.49 0.31
CA VAL A 67 6.52 -7.05 0.79
C VAL A 67 6.65 -6.11 1.98
N ILE A 68 7.53 -6.43 2.93
CA ILE A 68 7.79 -5.59 4.10
C ILE A 68 8.36 -4.22 3.69
N ARG A 69 9.26 -4.17 2.71
CA ARG A 69 9.83 -2.91 2.20
C ARG A 69 8.77 -2.02 1.56
N ILE A 70 7.87 -2.58 0.76
CA ILE A 70 6.78 -1.84 0.13
C ILE A 70 5.83 -1.28 1.19
N ILE A 71 5.37 -2.12 2.13
CA ILE A 71 4.45 -1.69 3.21
C ILE A 71 5.12 -0.63 4.09
N GLY A 72 6.40 -0.80 4.44
CA GLY A 72 7.16 0.16 5.22
C GLY A 72 7.33 1.50 4.52
N SER A 73 7.59 1.51 3.20
CA SER A 73 7.69 2.74 2.42
C SER A 73 6.37 3.51 2.34
N LEU A 74 5.25 2.79 2.19
CA LEU A 74 3.92 3.37 2.18
C LEU A 74 3.57 3.97 3.56
N ALA A 75 3.93 3.26 4.64
CA ALA A 75 3.75 3.78 6.00
C ALA A 75 4.57 5.05 6.25
N ALA A 76 5.84 5.08 5.83
CA ALA A 76 6.67 6.28 5.91
C ALA A 76 6.07 7.45 5.10
N ALA A 77 5.55 7.17 3.90
CA ALA A 77 4.84 8.16 3.09
C ALA A 77 3.65 8.75 3.87
N PHE A 78 2.79 7.91 4.47
CA PHE A 78 1.64 8.38 5.23
C PHE A 78 2.02 9.18 6.48
N ILE A 79 3.08 8.79 7.19
CA ILE A 79 3.57 9.53 8.37
C ILE A 79 4.03 10.95 8.00
N PHE A 80 4.63 11.16 6.82
CA PHE A 80 5.07 12.49 6.39
C PHE A 80 4.00 13.28 5.64
N VAL A 81 3.17 12.61 4.83
CA VAL A 81 2.17 13.24 3.97
C VAL A 81 0.93 13.69 4.75
N PHE A 82 0.44 12.94 5.74
CA PHE A 82 -0.71 13.37 6.53
C PHE A 82 -0.48 14.66 7.33
N PRO A 83 0.57 14.79 8.17
CA PRO A 83 0.83 16.04 8.87
C PRO A 83 1.22 17.16 7.90
N GLY A 84 1.92 16.85 6.80
CA GLY A 84 2.26 17.80 5.76
C GLY A 84 1.03 18.40 5.07
N LEU A 85 0.08 17.57 4.63
CA LEU A 85 -1.18 18.01 4.00
C LEU A 85 -2.10 18.75 4.99
N CYS A 86 -2.20 18.30 6.23
CA CYS A 86 -2.99 18.99 7.26
C CYS A 86 -2.44 20.41 7.51
N LEU A 87 -1.12 20.52 7.66
CA LEU A 87 -0.46 21.80 7.88
C LEU A 87 -0.56 22.70 6.63
N LEU A 88 -0.53 22.12 5.42
CA LEU A 88 -0.77 22.84 4.17
C LEU A 88 -2.20 23.38 4.11
N PHE A 89 -3.22 22.55 4.39
CA PHE A 89 -4.62 22.96 4.38
C PHE A 89 -4.93 24.05 5.41
N VAL A 90 -4.40 23.91 6.62
CA VAL A 90 -4.51 24.92 7.68
C VAL A 90 -3.81 26.22 7.26
N SER A 91 -2.62 26.13 6.68
CA SER A 91 -1.88 27.30 6.19
C SER A 91 -2.63 28.02 5.08
N VAL A 92 -3.19 27.31 4.10
CA VAL A 92 -3.96 27.89 2.98
C VAL A 92 -5.27 28.52 3.47
N LYS A 93 -5.99 27.90 4.42
CA LYS A 93 -7.20 28.51 5.00
C LYS A 93 -6.89 29.78 5.81
N LEU A 94 -5.78 29.80 6.54
CA LEU A 94 -5.36 30.96 7.34
C LEU A 94 -4.77 32.09 6.50
N ASP A 95 -4.22 31.79 5.32
CA ASP A 95 -3.60 32.76 4.40
C ASP A 95 -4.60 33.83 3.92
N ASN A 96 -5.89 33.47 3.81
CA ASN A 96 -6.96 34.42 3.47
C ASN A 96 -7.19 35.51 4.54
N TYR A 97 -6.61 35.37 5.75
CA TYR A 97 -6.84 36.28 6.87
C TYR A 97 -5.57 36.96 7.42
N TYR A 98 -4.34 36.49 7.11
CA TYR A 98 -3.10 37.04 7.70
C TYR A 98 -1.96 37.27 6.69
N TYR A 99 -1.54 38.54 6.57
CA TYR A 99 -0.34 39.00 5.87
C TYR A 99 0.90 38.86 6.78
N PHE A 100 1.87 37.95 6.51
CA PHE A 100 3.35 38.13 6.58
C PHE A 100 4.20 36.83 6.62
N ALA A 101 5.47 36.99 6.23
CA ALA A 101 6.57 36.03 6.01
C ALA A 101 6.75 34.82 6.97
N LYS A 102 6.20 34.81 8.19
CA LYS A 102 6.30 33.65 9.10
C LYS A 102 5.42 32.48 8.65
N THR A 103 4.32 32.76 7.92
CA THR A 103 3.48 31.72 7.30
C THR A 103 4.22 31.01 6.16
N LYS A 104 5.11 31.71 5.44
CA LYS A 104 5.93 31.11 4.37
C LYS A 104 6.86 30.01 4.89
N TRP A 105 7.44 30.18 6.08
CA TRP A 105 8.29 29.14 6.70
C TRP A 105 7.49 27.89 7.06
N LYS A 106 6.29 28.06 7.63
CA LYS A 106 5.41 26.92 7.96
C LYS A 106 4.92 26.20 6.70
N LEU A 107 4.52 26.95 5.67
CA LEU A 107 4.12 26.41 4.38
C LEU A 107 5.29 25.69 3.68
N ALA A 108 6.48 26.29 3.68
CA ALA A 108 7.68 25.66 3.12
C ALA A 108 8.02 24.35 3.84
N THR A 109 7.93 24.31 5.18
CA THR A 109 8.11 23.07 5.95
C THR A 109 7.06 22.01 5.60
N ALA A 110 5.79 22.38 5.45
CA ALA A 110 4.73 21.45 5.01
C ALA A 110 5.04 20.85 3.63
N VAL A 111 5.37 21.70 2.65
CA VAL A 111 5.69 21.29 1.28
C VAL A 111 6.94 20.40 1.27
N LEU A 112 7.97 20.75 2.04
CA LEU A 112 9.18 19.96 2.17
C LEU A 112 8.89 18.58 2.78
N CYS A 113 8.09 18.50 3.85
CA CYS A 113 7.69 17.22 4.44
C CYS A 113 6.93 16.33 3.45
N VAL A 114 5.97 16.89 2.69
CA VAL A 114 5.24 16.14 1.66
C VAL A 114 6.17 15.68 0.53
N ALA A 115 7.05 16.57 0.06
CA ALA A 115 8.01 16.26 -1.00
C ALA A 115 8.99 15.16 -0.59
N LEU A 116 9.55 15.24 0.62
CA LEU A 116 10.44 14.21 1.17
C LEU A 116 9.72 12.87 1.34
N GLY A 117 8.50 12.88 1.86
CA GLY A 117 7.69 11.66 2.00
C GLY A 117 7.41 10.98 0.66
N MET A 118 7.00 11.75 -0.35
CA MET A 118 6.77 11.25 -1.71
C MET A 118 8.06 10.78 -2.39
N PHE A 119 9.18 11.46 -2.17
CA PHE A 119 10.47 11.08 -2.74
C PHE A 119 10.97 9.75 -2.15
N VAL A 120 10.96 9.60 -0.83
CA VAL A 120 11.38 8.35 -0.16
C VAL A 120 10.49 7.19 -0.59
N PHE A 121 9.18 7.41 -0.67
CA PHE A 121 8.24 6.42 -1.19
C PHE A 121 8.59 5.99 -2.63
N GLY A 122 8.81 6.97 -3.52
CA GLY A 122 9.17 6.70 -4.92
C GLY A 122 10.48 5.92 -5.06
N GLN A 123 11.50 6.27 -4.27
CA GLN A 123 12.79 5.58 -4.27
C GLN A 123 12.66 4.10 -3.87
N VAL A 124 11.98 3.82 -2.75
CA VAL A 124 11.83 2.43 -2.27
C VAL A 124 10.90 1.62 -3.17
N LEU A 125 9.86 2.24 -3.73
CA LEU A 125 8.97 1.59 -4.69
C LEU A 125 9.73 1.21 -5.95
N THR A 126 10.51 2.13 -6.54
CA THR A 126 11.31 1.88 -7.74
C THR A 126 12.28 0.72 -7.50
N MET A 127 13.00 0.72 -6.37
CA MET A 127 13.88 -0.40 -6.02
C MET A 127 13.14 -1.73 -5.86
N SER A 128 11.95 -1.72 -5.29
CA SER A 128 11.15 -2.94 -5.11
C SER A 128 10.58 -3.47 -6.43
N VAL A 129 10.19 -2.58 -7.33
CA VAL A 129 9.71 -2.92 -8.68
C VAL A 129 10.83 -3.51 -9.53
N MET A 130 12.03 -2.93 -9.49
CA MET A 130 13.20 -3.46 -10.20
C MET A 130 13.59 -4.86 -9.71
N ASP A 131 13.55 -5.09 -8.40
CA ASP A 131 13.85 -6.38 -7.79
C ASP A 131 12.77 -7.43 -8.15
N ALA A 132 11.50 -7.02 -8.21
CA ALA A 132 10.40 -7.87 -8.67
C ALA A 132 10.50 -8.23 -10.16
N ALA A 133 10.88 -7.28 -11.03
CA ALA A 133 11.10 -7.52 -12.46
C ALA A 133 12.27 -8.49 -12.70
N SER A 134 13.39 -8.27 -12.01
CA SER A 134 14.56 -9.17 -12.08
C SER A 134 14.26 -10.56 -11.49
N GLY A 135 13.38 -10.63 -10.48
CA GLY A 135 12.88 -11.88 -9.92
C GLY A 135 12.07 -12.71 -10.91
N HIS A 136 11.33 -12.07 -11.81
CA HIS A 136 10.59 -12.75 -12.88
C HIS A 136 11.54 -13.39 -13.91
N GLU A 137 12.62 -12.69 -14.29
CA GLU A 137 13.68 -13.26 -15.14
C GLU A 137 14.38 -14.45 -14.47
N ARG A 138 14.68 -14.38 -13.16
CA ARG A 138 15.23 -15.53 -12.42
C ARG A 138 14.27 -16.71 -12.29
N ALA A 139 12.96 -16.46 -12.16
CA ALA A 139 11.97 -17.54 -12.11
C ALA A 139 11.85 -18.25 -13.47
N ALA A 140 11.96 -17.50 -14.58
CA ALA A 140 12.01 -18.06 -15.92
C ALA A 140 13.32 -18.86 -16.16
N ASP A 141 14.46 -18.36 -15.69
CA ASP A 141 15.77 -19.04 -15.81
C ASP A 141 15.86 -20.31 -14.94
N VAL A 142 15.28 -20.30 -13.73
CA VAL A 142 15.17 -21.48 -12.84
C VAL A 142 14.18 -22.51 -13.40
N GLN A 143 13.07 -22.08 -14.01
CA GLN A 143 12.17 -23.00 -14.74
C GLN A 143 12.88 -23.61 -15.94
N LEU A 144 13.67 -22.85 -16.71
CA LEU A 144 14.46 -23.36 -17.83
C LEU A 144 15.54 -24.36 -17.37
N CYS A 145 16.23 -24.06 -16.27
CA CYS A 145 17.24 -24.95 -15.66
C CYS A 145 16.64 -26.18 -14.95
N THR A 146 15.31 -26.26 -14.79
CA THR A 146 14.63 -27.49 -14.30
C THR A 146 14.24 -28.44 -15.44
N VAL A 147 14.35 -28.00 -16.72
CA VAL A 147 14.16 -28.86 -17.91
C VAL A 147 15.46 -29.46 -18.49
N PRO A 148 16.49 -29.90 -17.73
CA PRO A 148 17.56 -30.74 -18.29
C PRO A 148 17.63 -32.14 -17.65
N LYS A 149 16.50 -32.73 -17.23
CA LYS A 149 16.47 -34.17 -16.90
C LYS A 149 15.42 -35.03 -17.61
N MET A 150 14.31 -34.48 -18.10
CA MET A 150 13.31 -35.30 -18.82
C MET A 150 13.67 -35.56 -20.29
N ALA A 151 14.40 -34.66 -20.95
CA ALA A 151 14.83 -34.87 -22.34
C ALA A 151 15.91 -35.97 -22.49
N ARG A 152 16.65 -36.28 -21.41
CA ARG A 152 17.71 -37.30 -21.44
C ARG A 152 17.18 -38.74 -21.24
N LEU A 153 15.90 -38.90 -20.92
CA LEU A 153 15.29 -40.24 -20.75
C LEU A 153 14.63 -40.77 -22.02
N TYR A 154 14.40 -39.92 -23.04
CA TYR A 154 13.81 -40.34 -24.32
C TYR A 154 14.86 -40.76 -25.36
N SER A 155 16.15 -40.40 -25.18
CA SER A 155 17.25 -40.88 -26.06
C SER A 155 17.82 -42.25 -25.66
N TYR A 156 17.14 -42.98 -24.79
CA TYR A 156 17.38 -44.41 -24.54
C TYR A 156 16.33 -45.31 -25.21
N PHE A 157 15.50 -44.73 -26.08
CA PHE A 157 14.76 -45.43 -27.13
C PHE A 157 15.40 -45.10 -28.49
#